data_AF-A0A1F7SL59-F1
#
_entry.id   AF-A0A1F7SL59-F1
#
_cell.length_a   1.000
_cell.length_b   1.000
_cell.length_c   1.000
_cell.angle_alpha   90.00
_cell.angle_beta   90.00
_cell.angle_gamma   90.00
#
_symmetry.space_group_name_H-M   'P 1'
#
loop_
_entity.id
_entity.type
_entity.pdbx_description
1 polymer ?
#
loop_
_entity_poly.entity_id
_entity_poly.type
_entity_poly.pdbx_seq_one_letter_code
_entity_poly.pdbx_strand_id
1 'polypeptide(L)'
;MGILIGILVVLVIIIVFSFALFKYKNRRPQPDYFEIYENQDTTPVGKVGIFATALIMPTNHNHWFFHNIVRKIFKVVIPWPFNVLATKDRGVALLDPKHVHAREPFVPTHLEDAFGDDRDLDGTPYIEKYHQGQVIWQPPSSRIYLDHGYFLYTGRLGGEPSICGKVANKSRLYYYDHGIKQKKLPHWEESFKIINGAFDKIKQKYKDVEFRSETNLFYYDMRKKLHELLDSGCETIILSSPMGIYSHFEDFNSSFYHCFEYIEEWEKEHNKKIKIIIAPQMGNFQPLRQAFLEMLEDRLDTVPEGSSVTVAVTVHGMPWDAFQWEGWLKLAPAYRDKLYEDVKEMLKKYKFSKTNVVTCQDEFADPIWDPKEKYLSTNRAYWNAIKENYDYAIGLPIEFFAENSDTLMHHAMKCYQNFDQYDIEKPIDYPDWSVPYSRIMVQGKTKVIYNGVPVGKYQKHVIEALHQSLDSVMSKRK
;
A
#
# COMPACT_ATOMS: atom_id res chain seq x y z
N MET A 1 24.30 -51.50 11.40
CA MET A 1 24.17 -51.01 10.02
C MET A 1 22.70 -50.88 9.57
N GLY A 2 21.88 -51.94 9.65
CA GLY A 2 20.46 -51.89 9.24
C GLY A 2 19.58 -50.86 9.95
N ILE A 3 19.75 -50.66 11.27
CA ILE A 3 19.03 -49.62 12.04
C ILE A 3 19.40 -48.22 11.56
N LEU A 4 20.68 -47.97 11.29
CA LEU A 4 21.17 -46.67 10.84
C LEU A 4 20.66 -46.33 9.42
N ILE A 5 20.62 -47.34 8.55
CA ILE A 5 20.00 -47.24 7.22
C ILE A 5 18.50 -46.97 7.34
N GLY A 6 17.80 -47.66 8.25
CA GLY A 6 16.37 -47.43 8.51
C GLY A 6 16.08 -46.01 8.98
N ILE A 7 16.86 -45.48 9.92
CA ILE A 7 16.74 -44.08 10.40
C ILE A 7 17.00 -43.10 9.25
N LEU A 8 18.03 -43.34 8.44
CA LEU A 8 18.35 -42.48 7.30
C LEU A 8 17.22 -42.46 6.28
N VAL A 9 16.64 -43.61 5.95
CA VAL A 9 15.50 -43.72 5.03
C VAL A 9 14.29 -42.95 5.56
N VAL A 10 13.97 -43.08 6.85
CA VAL A 10 12.87 -42.33 7.48
C VAL A 10 13.11 -40.82 7.43
N LEU A 11 14.33 -40.36 7.74
CA LEU A 11 14.67 -38.93 7.66
C LEU A 11 14.55 -38.39 6.24
N VAL A 12 15.01 -39.14 5.23
CA VAL A 12 14.86 -38.76 3.82
C VAL A 12 13.39 -38.65 3.44
N ILE A 13 12.54 -39.61 3.84
CA ILE A 13 11.10 -39.57 3.58
C ILE A 13 10.46 -38.32 4.21
N ILE A 14 10.81 -38.00 5.46
CA ILE A 14 10.29 -36.81 6.16
C ILE A 14 10.71 -35.52 5.44
N ILE A 15 11.97 -35.42 5.00
CA ILE A 15 12.48 -34.24 4.29
C ILE A 15 11.77 -34.09 2.94
N VAL A 16 11.65 -35.16 2.15
CA VAL A 16 10.99 -35.14 0.84
C VAL A 16 9.51 -34.79 1.00
N PHE A 17 8.80 -35.39 1.95
CA PHE A 17 7.40 -35.09 2.21
C PHE A 17 7.21 -33.64 2.68
N SER A 18 8.04 -33.17 3.60
CA SER A 18 7.97 -31.79 4.10
C SER A 18 8.25 -30.77 3.00
N PHE A 19 9.22 -31.05 2.12
CA PHE A 19 9.51 -30.21 0.95
C PHE A 19 8.36 -30.22 -0.06
N ALA A 20 7.78 -31.40 -0.35
CA ALA A 20 6.63 -31.51 -1.24
C ALA A 20 5.41 -30.76 -0.68
N LEU A 21 5.14 -30.88 0.62
CA LEU A 21 4.08 -30.17 1.31
C LEU A 21 4.33 -28.66 1.31
N PHE A 22 5.57 -28.22 1.58
CA PHE A 22 5.96 -26.82 1.50
C PHE A 22 5.75 -26.25 0.09
N LYS A 23 6.17 -26.97 -0.96
CA LYS A 23 5.93 -26.57 -2.35
C LYS A 23 4.46 -26.54 -2.69
N TYR A 24 3.66 -27.50 -2.20
CA TYR A 24 2.22 -27.56 -2.44
C TYR A 24 1.46 -26.42 -1.77
N LYS A 25 1.75 -26.15 -0.49
CA LYS A 25 1.08 -25.10 0.30
C LYS A 25 1.46 -23.69 -0.14
N ASN A 26 2.59 -23.52 -0.82
CA ASN A 26 3.09 -22.24 -1.33
C ASN A 26 3.00 -22.12 -2.86
N ARG A 27 2.09 -22.88 -3.49
CA ARG A 27 1.77 -22.65 -4.91
C ARG A 27 1.07 -21.31 -5.05
N ARG A 28 1.25 -20.67 -6.20
CA ARG A 28 0.51 -19.44 -6.52
C ARG A 28 -1.00 -19.75 -6.54
N PRO A 29 -1.84 -18.79 -6.12
CA PRO A 29 -3.28 -18.89 -6.30
C PRO A 29 -3.63 -19.24 -7.74
N GLN A 30 -4.69 -20.02 -7.92
CA GLN A 30 -5.24 -20.36 -9.22
C GLN A 30 -6.73 -19.98 -9.23
N PRO A 31 -7.26 -19.43 -10.33
CA PRO A 31 -6.54 -19.07 -11.56
C PRO A 31 -5.56 -17.90 -11.33
N ASP A 32 -4.59 -17.74 -12.25
CA ASP A 32 -3.74 -16.56 -12.26
C ASP A 32 -4.50 -15.39 -12.91
N TYR A 33 -4.94 -14.43 -12.09
CA TYR A 33 -5.74 -13.30 -12.56
C TYR A 33 -4.93 -12.33 -13.42
N PHE A 34 -3.59 -12.35 -13.36
CA PHE A 34 -2.77 -11.59 -14.29
C PHE A 34 -2.79 -12.22 -15.69
N GLU A 35 -2.75 -13.55 -15.79
CA GLU A 35 -2.92 -14.24 -17.08
C GLU A 35 -4.32 -14.02 -17.67
N ILE A 36 -5.37 -14.01 -16.84
CA ILE A 36 -6.72 -13.63 -17.27
C ILE A 36 -6.72 -12.19 -17.79
N TYR A 37 -6.10 -11.26 -17.07
CA TYR A 37 -6.02 -9.86 -17.48
C TYR A 37 -5.32 -9.69 -18.84
N GLU A 38 -4.25 -10.45 -19.12
CA GLU A 38 -3.52 -10.39 -20.39
C GLU A 38 -4.35 -10.95 -21.57
N ASN A 39 -5.24 -11.94 -21.33
CA ASN A 39 -5.87 -12.74 -22.40
C ASN A 39 -7.40 -12.61 -22.51
N GLN A 40 -8.05 -11.88 -21.61
CA GLN A 40 -9.50 -11.68 -21.57
C GLN A 40 -10.10 -11.08 -22.87
N ASP A 41 -11.33 -11.48 -23.20
CA ASP A 41 -12.16 -10.73 -24.16
C ASP A 41 -12.76 -9.49 -23.49
N THR A 42 -12.35 -8.32 -23.98
CA THR A 42 -12.69 -7.01 -23.42
C THR A 42 -13.96 -6.39 -24.00
N THR A 43 -14.78 -7.14 -24.73
CA THR A 43 -16.04 -6.65 -25.32
C THR A 43 -17.21 -6.84 -24.34
N PRO A 44 -17.82 -5.78 -23.77
CA PRO A 44 -18.97 -5.95 -22.87
C PRO A 44 -20.20 -6.54 -23.58
N VAL A 45 -21.00 -7.31 -22.84
CA VAL A 45 -22.29 -7.87 -23.29
C VAL A 45 -23.41 -7.59 -22.28
N GLY A 46 -24.63 -7.42 -22.77
CA GLY A 46 -25.82 -7.20 -21.94
C GLY A 46 -25.75 -5.90 -21.12
N LYS A 47 -26.43 -5.91 -19.97
CA LYS A 47 -26.35 -4.80 -19.00
C LYS A 47 -24.98 -4.81 -18.31
N VAL A 48 -24.33 -3.65 -18.22
CA VAL A 48 -22.98 -3.52 -17.67
C VAL A 48 -23.02 -2.93 -16.26
N GLY A 49 -22.30 -3.55 -15.34
CA GLY A 49 -21.94 -3.00 -14.04
C GLY A 49 -20.44 -2.70 -13.97
N ILE A 50 -20.05 -1.62 -13.30
CA ILE A 50 -18.66 -1.29 -13.02
C ILE A 50 -18.43 -1.34 -11.51
N PHE A 51 -17.42 -2.09 -11.10
CA PHE A 51 -16.99 -2.20 -9.70
C PHE A 51 -15.55 -1.71 -9.54
N ALA A 52 -15.36 -0.61 -8.80
CA ALA A 52 -14.04 -0.08 -8.50
C ALA A 52 -13.60 -0.47 -7.07
N THR A 53 -12.40 -1.02 -6.92
CA THR A 53 -11.86 -1.42 -5.62
C THR A 53 -10.34 -1.32 -5.56
N ALA A 54 -9.82 -0.98 -4.39
CA ALA A 54 -8.39 -0.95 -4.06
C ALA A 54 -8.23 -0.97 -2.53
N LEU A 55 -6.98 -0.99 -2.06
CA LEU A 55 -6.66 -0.69 -0.67
C LEU A 55 -6.87 0.81 -0.43
N ILE A 56 -8.00 1.16 0.16
CA ILE A 56 -8.38 2.54 0.48
C ILE A 56 -8.56 2.63 2.00
N MET A 57 -7.71 3.41 2.66
CA MET A 57 -7.73 3.56 4.12
C MET A 57 -8.89 4.47 4.56
N PRO A 58 -9.59 4.13 5.64
CA PRO A 58 -10.71 4.93 6.14
C PRO A 58 -10.28 6.29 6.69
N THR A 59 -11.17 7.29 6.69
CA THR A 59 -10.87 8.62 7.24
C THR A 59 -10.62 8.58 8.75
N ASN A 60 -11.36 7.74 9.47
CA ASN A 60 -11.20 7.50 10.90
C ASN A 60 -10.61 6.12 11.13
N HIS A 61 -9.97 5.91 12.28
CA HIS A 61 -9.43 4.60 12.64
C HIS A 61 -10.53 3.52 12.57
N ASN A 62 -10.16 2.37 12.03
CA ASN A 62 -11.00 1.18 12.01
C ASN A 62 -10.12 -0.04 12.30
N HIS A 63 -10.34 -0.69 13.45
CA HIS A 63 -9.58 -1.86 13.85
C HIS A 63 -9.58 -2.98 12.80
N TRP A 64 -10.76 -3.28 12.26
CA TRP A 64 -10.93 -4.37 11.29
C TRP A 64 -10.19 -4.13 9.98
N PHE A 65 -10.05 -2.89 9.55
CA PHE A 65 -9.20 -2.53 8.40
C PHE A 65 -7.76 -2.98 8.63
N PHE A 66 -7.18 -2.63 9.79
CA PHE A 66 -5.79 -2.98 10.14
C PHE A 66 -5.61 -4.45 10.52
N HIS A 67 -6.66 -5.10 11.03
CA HIS A 67 -6.68 -6.55 11.15
C HIS A 67 -6.59 -7.22 9.77
N ASN A 68 -7.40 -6.77 8.81
CA ASN A 68 -7.49 -7.36 7.49
C ASN A 68 -6.23 -7.12 6.64
N ILE A 69 -5.61 -5.94 6.72
CA ILE A 69 -4.35 -5.67 6.00
C ILE A 69 -3.22 -6.59 6.48
N VAL A 70 -3.08 -6.80 7.80
CA VAL A 70 -2.05 -7.69 8.35
C VAL A 70 -2.30 -9.13 7.91
N ARG A 71 -3.56 -9.59 7.97
CA ARG A 71 -3.92 -10.92 7.47
C ARG A 71 -3.67 -11.07 5.97
N LYS A 72 -3.94 -10.05 5.17
CA LYS A 72 -3.62 -10.01 3.74
C LYS A 72 -2.12 -10.22 3.52
N ILE A 73 -1.26 -9.45 4.20
CA ILE A 73 0.21 -9.59 4.11
C ILE A 73 0.65 -11.03 4.41
N PHE A 74 0.21 -11.59 5.54
CA PHE A 74 0.61 -12.95 5.92
C PHE A 74 0.04 -14.04 5.01
N LYS A 75 -1.14 -13.83 4.41
CA LYS A 75 -1.75 -14.79 3.49
C LYS A 75 -1.10 -14.76 2.10
N VAL A 76 -0.78 -13.57 1.58
CA VAL A 76 -0.32 -13.38 0.20
C VAL A 76 1.21 -13.46 0.07
N VAL A 77 1.95 -12.92 1.05
CA VAL A 77 3.41 -12.73 0.94
C VAL A 77 4.19 -13.76 1.73
N ILE A 78 3.73 -14.13 2.92
CA ILE A 78 4.50 -14.97 3.84
C ILE A 78 4.21 -16.46 3.56
N PRO A 79 5.24 -17.28 3.28
CA PRO A 79 5.02 -18.69 2.96
C PRO A 79 4.60 -19.52 4.19
N TRP A 80 3.83 -20.57 3.95
CA TRP A 80 3.60 -21.65 4.90
C TRP A 80 4.91 -22.38 5.22
N PRO A 81 5.18 -22.81 6.48
CA PRO A 81 4.31 -22.69 7.65
C PRO A 81 4.48 -21.38 8.44
N PHE A 82 5.37 -20.49 7.99
CA PHE A 82 5.72 -19.29 8.73
C PHE A 82 4.55 -18.32 8.89
N ASN A 83 3.66 -18.25 7.89
CA ASN A 83 2.43 -17.45 8.02
C ASN A 83 1.57 -17.90 9.21
N VAL A 84 1.32 -19.20 9.38
CA VAL A 84 0.56 -19.76 10.51
C VAL A 84 1.22 -19.42 11.84
N LEU A 85 2.55 -19.51 11.92
CA LEU A 85 3.30 -19.23 13.15
C LEU A 85 3.32 -17.73 13.49
N ALA A 86 3.35 -16.88 12.47
CA ALA A 86 3.35 -15.43 12.61
C ALA A 86 1.95 -14.89 12.94
N THR A 87 0.88 -15.55 12.47
CA THR A 87 -0.50 -15.19 12.79
C THR A 87 -1.01 -15.86 14.07
N LYS A 88 -0.14 -16.31 14.96
CA LYS A 88 -0.56 -16.88 16.25
C LYS A 88 -0.96 -15.77 17.22
N ASP A 89 -2.10 -15.93 17.87
CA ASP A 89 -2.43 -15.17 19.07
C ASP A 89 -1.57 -15.68 20.23
N ARG A 90 -0.67 -14.82 20.72
CA ARG A 90 0.22 -15.08 21.85
C ARG A 90 -0.15 -14.24 23.07
N GLY A 91 -1.24 -13.48 22.98
CA GLY A 91 -1.67 -12.53 23.98
C GLY A 91 -1.98 -11.14 23.43
N VAL A 92 -2.32 -10.23 24.33
CA VAL A 92 -2.74 -8.86 24.02
C VAL A 92 -1.50 -8.02 23.74
N ALA A 93 -1.42 -7.44 22.54
CA ALA A 93 -0.35 -6.53 22.15
C ALA A 93 -0.67 -5.10 22.62
N LEU A 94 0.25 -4.54 23.39
CA LEU A 94 0.11 -3.28 24.09
C LEU A 94 1.20 -2.30 23.65
N LEU A 95 0.87 -1.01 23.65
CA LEU A 95 1.81 0.07 23.37
C LEU A 95 1.66 1.17 24.43
N ASP A 96 2.77 1.84 24.74
CA ASP A 96 2.75 3.09 25.48
C ASP A 96 2.54 4.23 24.46
N PRO A 97 1.47 5.04 24.57
CA PRO A 97 1.21 6.15 23.64
C PRO A 97 2.32 7.17 23.51
N LYS A 98 3.21 7.29 24.50
CA LYS A 98 4.36 8.21 24.44
C LYS A 98 5.58 7.62 23.73
N HIS A 99 5.55 6.33 23.41
CA HIS A 99 6.70 5.58 22.91
C HIS A 99 6.29 4.56 21.84
N VAL A 100 5.41 4.95 20.91
CA VAL A 100 4.86 4.06 19.88
C VAL A 100 5.93 3.49 18.94
N HIS A 101 7.04 4.20 18.77
CA HIS A 101 8.16 3.80 17.93
C HIS A 101 9.36 3.22 18.70
N ALA A 102 9.22 2.91 19.99
CA ALA A 102 10.31 2.36 20.79
C ALA A 102 10.92 1.10 20.15
N ARG A 103 12.24 1.06 20.06
CA ARG A 103 12.99 -0.09 19.52
C ARG A 103 13.76 -0.87 20.58
N GLU A 104 14.02 -0.23 21.71
CA GLU A 104 14.70 -0.81 22.86
C GLU A 104 13.73 -0.95 24.04
N PRO A 105 13.98 -1.90 24.96
CA PRO A 105 13.17 -2.04 26.16
C PRO A 105 13.19 -0.75 27.00
N PHE A 106 12.04 -0.42 27.58
CA PHE A 106 11.88 0.69 28.52
C PHE A 106 10.83 0.33 29.58
N VAL A 107 10.75 1.15 30.63
CA VAL A 107 9.69 1.03 31.64
C VAL A 107 8.49 1.86 31.14
N PRO A 108 7.37 1.23 30.75
CA PRO A 108 6.20 1.96 30.28
C PRO A 108 5.61 2.76 31.43
N THR A 109 4.99 3.89 31.09
CA THR A 109 4.23 4.72 32.05
C THR A 109 2.72 4.51 31.91
N HIS A 110 2.30 4.00 30.75
CA HIS A 110 0.94 3.71 30.37
C HIS A 110 0.95 2.61 29.31
N LEU A 111 -0.08 1.78 29.26
CA LEU A 111 -0.21 0.72 28.27
C LEU A 111 -1.66 0.62 27.82
N GLU A 112 -1.87 0.69 26.51
CA GLU A 112 -3.19 0.51 25.90
C GLU A 112 -3.16 -0.65 24.92
N ASP A 113 -4.29 -1.32 24.74
CA ASP A 113 -4.49 -2.31 23.69
C ASP A 113 -4.90 -1.68 22.35
N ALA A 114 -5.20 -2.52 21.37
CA ALA A 114 -5.59 -2.09 20.03
C ALA A 114 -6.95 -1.36 19.97
N PHE A 115 -7.81 -1.55 20.97
CA PHE A 115 -9.12 -0.92 21.07
C PHE A 115 -9.07 0.40 21.87
N GLY A 116 -7.94 0.69 22.51
CA GLY A 116 -7.73 1.88 23.32
C GLY A 116 -8.06 1.68 24.79
N ASP A 117 -8.25 0.43 25.22
CA ASP A 117 -8.47 0.11 26.62
C ASP A 117 -7.12 0.07 27.36
N ASP A 118 -7.04 0.79 28.49
CA ASP A 118 -5.89 0.78 29.40
C ASP A 118 -6.01 -0.32 30.48
N ARG A 119 -7.12 -1.06 30.46
CA ARG A 119 -7.48 -2.11 31.41
C ARG A 119 -7.79 -3.39 30.66
N ASP A 120 -7.50 -4.51 31.33
CA ASP A 120 -7.91 -5.81 30.83
C ASP A 120 -9.38 -6.12 31.16
N LEU A 121 -9.88 -7.26 30.68
CA LEU A 121 -11.26 -7.71 30.88
C LEU A 121 -11.67 -7.87 32.36
N ASP A 122 -10.71 -8.04 33.26
CA ASP A 122 -10.94 -8.10 34.71
C ASP A 122 -10.97 -6.71 35.39
N GLY A 123 -10.81 -5.64 34.61
CA GLY A 123 -10.77 -4.25 35.08
C GLY A 123 -9.41 -3.79 35.60
N THR A 124 -8.40 -4.66 35.64
CA THR A 124 -7.05 -4.33 36.12
C THR A 124 -6.28 -3.57 35.03
N PRO A 125 -5.70 -2.39 35.33
CA PRO A 125 -4.85 -1.66 34.39
C PRO A 125 -3.69 -2.51 33.87
N TYR A 126 -3.38 -2.41 32.59
CA TYR A 126 -2.25 -3.12 31.99
C TYR A 126 -0.90 -2.72 32.62
N ILE A 127 -0.78 -1.47 33.09
CA ILE A 127 0.42 -1.01 33.79
C ILE A 127 0.62 -1.73 35.13
N GLU A 128 -0.46 -2.07 35.84
CA GLU A 128 -0.37 -2.87 37.07
C GLU A 128 0.05 -4.31 36.74
N LYS A 129 -0.49 -4.89 35.66
CA LYS A 129 -0.07 -6.22 35.17
C LYS A 129 1.41 -6.24 34.75
N TYR A 130 1.93 -5.14 34.22
CA TYR A 130 3.37 -4.98 33.96
C TYR A 130 4.19 -5.00 35.25
N HIS A 131 3.78 -4.26 36.28
CA HIS A 131 4.46 -4.27 37.58
C HIS A 131 4.39 -5.64 38.28
N GLN A 132 3.38 -6.45 37.99
CA GLN A 132 3.27 -7.84 38.44
C GLN A 132 4.10 -8.83 37.61
N GLY A 133 4.82 -8.38 36.58
CA GLY A 133 5.64 -9.23 35.71
C GLY A 133 4.85 -10.07 34.69
N GLN A 134 3.58 -9.74 34.45
CA GLN A 134 2.70 -10.49 33.53
C GLN A 134 2.76 -9.96 32.09
N VAL A 135 3.34 -8.77 31.91
CA VAL A 135 3.52 -8.11 30.61
C VAL A 135 5.01 -8.10 30.29
N ILE A 136 5.37 -8.59 29.11
CA ILE A 136 6.76 -8.71 28.66
C ILE A 136 7.04 -7.83 27.46
N TRP A 137 8.25 -7.27 27.37
CA TRP A 137 8.71 -6.59 26.18
C TRP A 137 8.93 -7.58 25.03
N GLN A 138 8.48 -7.21 23.83
CA GLN A 138 8.76 -7.89 22.57
C GLN A 138 9.59 -6.94 21.69
N PRO A 139 10.83 -7.31 21.32
CA PRO A 139 11.66 -6.46 20.49
C PRO A 139 11.10 -6.32 19.06
N PRO A 140 11.51 -5.29 18.32
CA PRO A 140 11.25 -5.19 16.88
C PRO A 140 11.62 -6.46 16.12
N SER A 141 10.90 -6.76 15.06
CA SER A 141 11.24 -7.84 14.15
C SER A 141 12.53 -7.53 13.40
N SER A 142 13.51 -8.43 13.48
CA SER A 142 14.76 -8.33 12.69
C SER A 142 14.55 -8.52 11.18
N ARG A 143 13.32 -8.79 10.74
CA ARG A 143 12.94 -8.99 9.33
C ARG A 143 12.17 -7.81 8.74
N ILE A 144 11.92 -6.76 9.51
CA ILE A 144 11.17 -5.59 9.06
C ILE A 144 12.01 -4.35 9.37
N TYR A 145 12.38 -3.62 8.33
CA TYR A 145 13.26 -2.47 8.48
C TYR A 145 12.53 -1.35 9.20
N LEU A 146 13.16 -0.79 10.23
CA LEU A 146 12.61 0.25 11.11
C LEU A 146 11.35 -0.15 11.88
N ASP A 147 11.12 -1.45 12.09
CA ASP A 147 10.06 -1.94 12.98
C ASP A 147 10.22 -1.40 14.41
N HIS A 148 9.14 -1.46 15.18
CA HIS A 148 9.09 -1.06 16.58
C HIS A 148 8.81 -2.27 17.48
N GLY A 149 9.22 -2.19 18.75
CA GLY A 149 8.84 -3.15 19.76
C GLY A 149 7.44 -2.89 20.30
N TYR A 150 6.98 -3.75 21.19
CA TYR A 150 5.69 -3.64 21.85
C TYR A 150 5.69 -4.46 23.15
N PHE A 151 4.68 -4.26 23.98
CA PHE A 151 4.47 -5.06 25.18
C PHE A 151 3.45 -6.16 24.91
N LEU A 152 3.65 -7.35 25.46
CA LEU A 152 2.75 -8.49 25.29
C LEU A 152 2.26 -8.96 26.65
N TYR A 153 0.96 -8.82 26.89
CA TYR A 153 0.31 -9.45 28.03
C TYR A 153 -0.06 -10.89 27.69
N THR A 154 0.47 -11.86 28.45
CA THR A 154 0.34 -13.29 28.16
C THR A 154 -0.69 -14.03 29.03
N GLY A 155 -1.35 -13.32 29.96
CA GLY A 155 -2.33 -13.93 30.88
C GLY A 155 -3.62 -14.39 30.20
N ARG A 156 -3.90 -13.93 28.98
CA ARG A 156 -4.97 -14.45 28.10
C ARG A 156 -4.62 -14.25 26.65
N LEU A 157 -5.38 -14.89 25.77
CA LEU A 157 -5.40 -14.60 24.34
C LEU A 157 -6.14 -13.28 24.05
N GLY A 158 -5.71 -12.57 23.00
CA GLY A 158 -6.31 -11.31 22.56
C GLY A 158 -7.60 -11.47 21.75
N GLY A 159 -7.83 -12.64 21.15
CA GLY A 159 -8.91 -12.89 20.19
C GLY A 159 -8.49 -12.66 18.73
N GLU A 160 -7.23 -12.29 18.49
CA GLU A 160 -6.64 -12.08 17.17
C GLU A 160 -5.13 -12.31 17.20
N PRO A 161 -4.46 -12.47 16.04
CA PRO A 161 -3.00 -12.56 16.03
C PRO A 161 -2.37 -11.35 16.72
N SER A 162 -1.43 -11.54 17.64
CA SER A 162 -0.85 -10.44 18.42
C SER A 162 -0.18 -9.37 17.53
N ILE A 163 0.29 -9.76 16.34
CA ILE A 163 0.82 -8.83 15.34
C ILE A 163 -0.25 -7.93 14.72
N CYS A 164 -1.49 -8.41 14.58
CA CYS A 164 -2.64 -7.57 14.18
C CYS A 164 -2.89 -6.52 15.25
N GLY A 165 -2.93 -6.93 16.52
CA GLY A 165 -3.09 -6.02 17.66
C GLY A 165 -1.98 -4.96 17.70
N LYS A 166 -0.72 -5.35 17.49
CA LYS A 166 0.42 -4.43 17.40
C LYS A 166 0.21 -3.36 16.33
N VAL A 167 -0.14 -3.76 15.11
CA VAL A 167 -0.31 -2.83 13.97
C VAL A 167 -1.55 -1.96 14.15
N ALA A 168 -2.67 -2.55 14.59
CA ALA A 168 -3.90 -1.81 14.85
C ALA A 168 -3.69 -0.77 15.97
N ASN A 169 -2.97 -1.13 17.03
CA ASN A 169 -2.64 -0.21 18.11
C ASN A 169 -1.71 0.93 17.64
N LYS A 170 -0.64 0.61 16.89
CA LYS A 170 0.22 1.65 16.27
C LYS A 170 -0.60 2.56 15.38
N SER A 171 -1.49 2.02 14.55
CA SER A 171 -2.29 2.83 13.65
C SER A 171 -3.22 3.78 14.42
N ARG A 172 -3.86 3.32 15.49
CA ARG A 172 -4.73 4.13 16.34
C ARG A 172 -3.95 5.28 16.97
N LEU A 173 -2.83 4.95 17.62
CA LEU A 173 -2.02 5.90 18.38
C LEU A 173 -1.26 6.87 17.47
N TYR A 174 -0.68 6.40 16.38
CA TYR A 174 0.16 7.24 15.53
C TYR A 174 -0.61 7.80 14.33
N TYR A 175 -1.20 6.93 13.49
CA TYR A 175 -1.83 7.37 12.23
C TYR A 175 -3.12 8.16 12.43
N TYR A 176 -3.87 7.89 13.49
CA TYR A 176 -5.16 8.54 13.79
C TYR A 176 -5.19 9.26 15.15
N ASP A 177 -4.02 9.51 15.75
CA ASP A 177 -3.95 10.29 16.98
C ASP A 177 -2.73 11.23 16.98
N HIS A 178 -1.65 10.96 17.71
CA HIS A 178 -0.60 11.98 17.91
C HIS A 178 0.30 12.21 16.68
N GLY A 179 0.32 11.33 15.68
CA GLY A 179 1.13 11.52 14.47
C GLY A 179 0.58 12.57 13.50
N ILE A 180 -0.71 12.92 13.59
CA ILE A 180 -1.36 13.93 12.74
C ILE A 180 -2.36 14.76 13.55
N LYS A 181 -2.23 16.10 13.50
CA LYS A 181 -3.08 17.00 14.30
C LYS A 181 -4.57 16.81 14.04
N GLN A 182 -4.95 16.47 12.82
CA GLN A 182 -6.33 16.28 12.40
C GLN A 182 -6.94 14.95 12.89
N LYS A 183 -6.12 14.00 13.37
CA LYS A 183 -6.54 12.65 13.79
C LYS A 183 -7.34 11.87 12.73
N LYS A 184 -7.09 12.21 11.46
CA LYS A 184 -7.82 11.71 10.29
C LYS A 184 -6.87 11.59 9.10
N LEU A 185 -7.15 10.64 8.23
CA LEU A 185 -6.42 10.46 6.97
C LEU A 185 -7.30 10.82 5.75
N PRO A 186 -6.72 11.43 4.70
CA PRO A 186 -7.48 11.85 3.52
C PRO A 186 -7.79 10.73 2.52
N HIS A 187 -7.15 9.57 2.67
CA HIS A 187 -7.09 8.52 1.66
C HIS A 187 -8.49 8.10 1.16
N TRP A 188 -9.45 7.89 2.08
CA TRP A 188 -10.82 7.53 1.74
C TRP A 188 -11.49 8.57 0.84
N GLU A 189 -11.56 9.81 1.32
CA GLU A 189 -12.30 10.87 0.66
C GLU A 189 -11.71 11.20 -0.71
N GLU A 190 -10.39 11.33 -0.80
CA GLU A 190 -9.72 11.66 -2.06
C GLU A 190 -9.79 10.50 -3.07
N SER A 191 -9.67 9.24 -2.63
CA SER A 191 -9.80 8.09 -3.54
C SER A 191 -11.22 7.96 -4.09
N PHE A 192 -12.25 8.14 -3.25
CA PHE A 192 -13.63 8.08 -3.72
C PHE A 192 -14.02 9.30 -4.56
N LYS A 193 -13.39 10.49 -4.37
CA LYS A 193 -13.51 11.60 -5.33
C LYS A 193 -13.02 11.20 -6.72
N ILE A 194 -11.88 10.50 -6.81
CA ILE A 194 -11.35 10.01 -8.09
C ILE A 194 -12.30 9.00 -8.73
N ILE A 195 -12.72 7.99 -7.98
CA ILE A 195 -13.62 6.92 -8.46
C ILE A 195 -14.95 7.52 -8.94
N ASN A 196 -15.60 8.33 -8.09
CA ASN A 196 -16.90 8.91 -8.41
C ASN A 196 -16.81 9.89 -9.58
N GLY A 197 -15.73 10.69 -9.66
CA GLY A 197 -15.51 11.60 -10.80
C GLY A 197 -15.38 10.85 -12.14
N ALA A 198 -14.74 9.68 -12.14
CA ALA A 198 -14.66 8.84 -13.33
C ALA A 198 -16.02 8.19 -13.67
N PHE A 199 -16.75 7.72 -12.66
CA PHE A 199 -18.10 7.17 -12.84
C PHE A 199 -19.06 8.20 -13.42
N ASP A 200 -19.02 9.45 -12.94
CA ASP A 200 -19.86 10.53 -13.46
C ASP A 200 -19.59 10.79 -14.95
N LYS A 201 -18.32 10.77 -15.37
CA LYS A 201 -17.94 10.88 -16.80
C LYS A 201 -18.48 9.71 -17.63
N ILE A 202 -18.36 8.47 -17.15
CA ILE A 202 -18.94 7.30 -17.83
C ILE A 202 -20.46 7.43 -17.92
N LYS A 203 -21.14 7.83 -16.84
CA LYS A 203 -22.61 8.00 -16.79
C LYS A 203 -23.12 9.12 -17.72
N GLN A 204 -22.30 10.13 -17.99
CA GLN A 204 -22.62 11.14 -18.98
C GLN A 204 -22.70 10.53 -20.39
N LYS A 205 -21.80 9.60 -20.73
CA LYS A 205 -21.69 8.94 -22.04
C LYS A 205 -22.57 7.70 -22.20
N TYR A 206 -22.73 6.88 -21.15
CA TYR A 206 -23.49 5.63 -21.16
C TYR A 206 -24.56 5.64 -20.07
N LYS A 207 -25.84 5.63 -20.46
CA LYS A 207 -26.99 5.81 -19.54
C LYS A 207 -27.43 4.54 -18.82
N ASP A 208 -27.14 3.38 -19.39
CA ASP A 208 -27.50 2.07 -18.87
C ASP A 208 -26.25 1.35 -18.35
N VAL A 209 -25.70 1.88 -17.26
CA VAL A 209 -24.53 1.34 -16.55
C VAL A 209 -24.74 1.53 -15.05
N GLU A 210 -24.49 0.47 -14.29
CA GLU A 210 -24.57 0.48 -12.84
C GLU A 210 -23.17 0.61 -12.24
N PHE A 211 -23.05 1.29 -11.09
CA PHE A 211 -21.76 1.56 -10.48
C PHE A 211 -21.78 1.22 -8.99
N ARG A 212 -20.74 0.56 -8.52
CA ARG A 212 -20.46 0.34 -7.09
C ARG A 212 -18.95 0.42 -6.85
N SER A 213 -18.58 0.71 -5.61
CA SER A 213 -17.17 0.74 -5.21
C SER A 213 -17.03 0.51 -3.71
N GLU A 214 -15.93 -0.15 -3.33
CA GLU A 214 -15.57 -0.41 -1.94
C GLU A 214 -14.07 -0.69 -1.82
N THR A 215 -13.50 -0.44 -0.63
CA THR A 215 -12.16 -0.90 -0.27
C THR A 215 -12.11 -2.43 -0.21
N ASN A 216 -11.02 -3.02 -0.71
CA ASN A 216 -10.83 -4.47 -0.70
C ASN A 216 -10.60 -5.06 0.72
N LEU A 217 -10.54 -4.21 1.75
CA LEU A 217 -10.34 -4.62 3.15
C LEU A 217 -11.64 -4.63 3.98
N PHE A 218 -12.76 -4.19 3.43
CA PHE A 218 -14.09 -4.37 4.03
C PHE A 218 -14.85 -5.47 3.30
N TYR A 219 -14.43 -6.72 3.56
CA TYR A 219 -14.90 -7.91 2.84
C TYR A 219 -16.42 -8.04 2.77
N TYR A 220 -17.12 -7.78 3.88
CA TYR A 220 -18.58 -7.85 3.91
C TYR A 220 -19.24 -6.80 3.01
N ASP A 221 -18.84 -5.53 3.13
CA ASP A 221 -19.42 -4.44 2.34
C ASP A 221 -19.09 -4.58 0.86
N MET A 222 -17.87 -5.04 0.54
CA MET A 222 -17.43 -5.33 -0.81
C MET A 222 -18.30 -6.43 -1.44
N ARG A 223 -18.49 -7.56 -0.74
CA ARG A 223 -19.37 -8.66 -1.18
C ARG A 223 -20.80 -8.16 -1.40
N LYS A 224 -21.36 -7.45 -0.41
CA LYS A 224 -22.72 -6.91 -0.49
C LYS A 224 -22.90 -6.01 -1.71
N LYS A 225 -22.00 -5.04 -1.93
CA LYS A 225 -22.09 -4.11 -3.05
C LYS A 225 -21.89 -4.79 -4.41
N LEU A 226 -21.06 -5.83 -4.50
CA LEU A 226 -20.95 -6.64 -5.72
C LEU A 226 -22.26 -7.41 -5.99
N HIS A 227 -22.88 -8.00 -4.98
CA HIS A 227 -24.16 -8.69 -5.12
C HIS A 227 -25.27 -7.71 -5.53
N GLU A 228 -25.34 -6.50 -4.93
CA GLU A 228 -26.26 -5.45 -5.38
C GLU A 228 -26.08 -5.09 -6.87
N LEU A 229 -24.83 -5.07 -7.35
CA LEU A 229 -24.52 -4.81 -8.75
C LEU A 229 -25.04 -5.95 -9.65
N LEU A 230 -24.91 -7.20 -9.22
CA LEU A 230 -25.40 -8.38 -9.94
C LEU A 230 -26.94 -8.45 -9.94
N ASP A 231 -27.56 -8.21 -8.78
CA ASP A 231 -29.02 -8.20 -8.58
C ASP A 231 -29.71 -7.11 -9.40
N SER A 232 -28.99 -6.05 -9.77
CA SER A 232 -29.48 -5.02 -10.72
C SER A 232 -29.62 -5.51 -12.17
N GLY A 233 -29.32 -6.79 -12.43
CA GLY A 233 -29.46 -7.44 -13.73
C GLY A 233 -28.21 -7.39 -14.61
N CYS A 234 -27.07 -6.97 -14.07
CA CYS A 234 -25.82 -6.92 -14.85
C CYS A 234 -25.43 -8.30 -15.38
N GLU A 235 -24.94 -8.33 -16.62
CA GLU A 235 -24.44 -9.52 -17.31
C GLU A 235 -22.93 -9.43 -17.56
N THR A 236 -22.40 -8.21 -17.63
CA THR A 236 -20.96 -7.95 -17.61
C THR A 236 -20.60 -7.09 -16.41
N ILE A 237 -19.56 -7.49 -15.66
CA ILE A 237 -18.96 -6.71 -14.60
C ILE A 237 -17.55 -6.28 -15.04
N ILE A 238 -17.33 -4.97 -15.10
CA ILE A 238 -16.01 -4.38 -15.32
C ILE A 238 -15.40 -4.09 -13.96
N LEU A 239 -14.30 -4.76 -13.64
CA LEU A 239 -13.49 -4.54 -12.45
C LEU A 239 -12.42 -3.49 -12.75
N SER A 240 -12.23 -2.56 -11.83
CA SER A 240 -11.17 -1.56 -11.93
C SER A 240 -10.57 -1.26 -10.56
N SER A 241 -9.34 -0.79 -10.58
CA SER A 241 -8.64 -0.27 -9.41
C SER A 241 -8.06 1.11 -9.77
N PRO A 242 -8.19 2.14 -8.92
CA PRO A 242 -7.59 3.46 -9.13
C PRO A 242 -6.07 3.43 -8.90
N MET A 243 -5.38 2.42 -9.43
CA MET A 243 -3.94 2.24 -9.35
C MET A 243 -3.27 2.59 -10.68
N GLY A 244 -2.09 3.24 -10.59
CA GLY A 244 -1.28 3.55 -11.77
C GLY A 244 -0.69 2.30 -12.40
N ILE A 245 -0.27 1.35 -11.56
CA ILE A 245 0.27 0.06 -11.96
C ILE A 245 -0.40 -1.03 -11.13
N TYR A 246 -0.96 -2.05 -11.78
CA TYR A 246 -1.52 -3.20 -11.05
C TYR A 246 -0.42 -4.13 -10.57
N SER A 247 -0.61 -4.68 -9.38
CA SER A 247 0.28 -5.68 -8.78
C SER A 247 -0.49 -6.92 -8.33
N HIS A 248 0.20 -8.04 -8.13
CA HIS A 248 -0.43 -9.20 -7.53
C HIS A 248 -0.75 -8.96 -6.08
N PHE A 249 0.09 -8.24 -5.34
CA PHE A 249 -0.18 -7.98 -3.92
C PHE A 249 -1.45 -7.13 -3.73
N GLU A 250 -1.58 -6.02 -4.46
CA GLU A 250 -2.72 -5.11 -4.28
C GLU A 250 -3.96 -5.51 -5.06
N ASP A 251 -3.80 -5.98 -6.30
CA ASP A 251 -4.90 -6.15 -7.24
C ASP A 251 -5.18 -7.64 -7.53
N PHE A 252 -4.27 -8.35 -8.19
CA PHE A 252 -4.59 -9.69 -8.74
C PHE A 252 -4.82 -10.76 -7.67
N ASN A 253 -4.03 -10.80 -6.59
CA ASN A 253 -4.21 -11.75 -5.48
C ASN A 253 -4.96 -11.13 -4.28
N SER A 254 -5.61 -9.98 -4.48
CA SER A 254 -6.40 -9.32 -3.44
C SER A 254 -7.67 -8.71 -4.01
N SER A 255 -7.67 -7.47 -4.48
CA SER A 255 -8.89 -6.76 -4.89
C SER A 255 -9.68 -7.52 -5.96
N PHE A 256 -9.04 -7.90 -7.06
CA PHE A 256 -9.70 -8.65 -8.13
C PHE A 256 -10.02 -10.08 -7.70
N TYR A 257 -9.11 -10.75 -6.99
CA TYR A 257 -9.36 -12.08 -6.43
C TYR A 257 -10.69 -12.15 -5.67
N HIS A 258 -10.94 -11.20 -4.77
CA HIS A 258 -12.19 -11.16 -4.00
C HIS A 258 -13.41 -10.84 -4.86
N CYS A 259 -13.27 -9.97 -5.87
CA CYS A 259 -14.36 -9.73 -6.81
C CYS A 259 -14.79 -11.02 -7.52
N PHE A 260 -13.83 -11.78 -8.06
CA PHE A 260 -14.11 -13.06 -8.72
C PHE A 260 -14.76 -14.05 -7.74
N GLU A 261 -14.22 -14.19 -6.52
CA GLU A 261 -14.78 -15.06 -5.48
C GLU A 261 -16.26 -14.74 -5.18
N TYR A 262 -16.59 -13.46 -4.97
CA TYR A 262 -17.97 -13.05 -4.64
C TYR A 262 -18.93 -13.13 -5.83
N ILE A 263 -18.44 -12.90 -7.06
CA ILE A 263 -19.24 -13.11 -8.27
C ILE A 263 -19.52 -14.60 -8.46
N GLU A 264 -18.50 -15.47 -8.36
CA GLU A 264 -18.68 -16.92 -8.46
C GLU A 264 -19.62 -17.50 -7.40
N GLU A 265 -19.60 -16.94 -6.19
CA GLU A 265 -20.58 -17.27 -5.14
C GLU A 265 -22.00 -16.97 -5.61
N TRP A 266 -22.24 -15.76 -6.12
CA TRP A 266 -23.55 -15.35 -6.63
C TRP A 266 -23.98 -16.18 -7.86
N GLU A 267 -23.06 -16.49 -8.77
CA GLU A 267 -23.33 -17.34 -9.95
C GLU A 267 -23.86 -18.72 -9.56
N LYS A 268 -23.32 -19.32 -8.48
CA LYS A 268 -23.76 -20.63 -7.96
C LYS A 268 -25.17 -20.57 -7.38
N GLU A 269 -25.50 -19.48 -6.69
CA GLU A 269 -26.82 -19.27 -6.10
C GLU A 269 -27.91 -19.05 -7.16
N HIS A 270 -27.56 -18.41 -8.28
CA HIS A 270 -28.52 -17.98 -9.30
C HIS A 270 -28.48 -18.80 -10.60
N ASN A 271 -27.54 -19.75 -10.71
CA ASN A 271 -27.29 -20.54 -11.93
C ASN A 271 -27.17 -19.66 -13.20
N LYS A 272 -26.51 -18.51 -13.06
CA LYS A 272 -26.29 -17.52 -14.13
C LYS A 272 -24.81 -17.21 -14.22
N LYS A 273 -24.27 -17.20 -15.44
CA LYS A 273 -22.89 -16.81 -15.71
C LYS A 273 -22.76 -15.33 -15.98
N ILE A 274 -21.72 -14.73 -15.43
CA ILE A 274 -21.39 -13.32 -15.48
C ILE A 274 -20.08 -13.17 -16.23
N LYS A 275 -20.05 -12.30 -17.22
CA LYS A 275 -18.80 -11.93 -17.88
C LYS A 275 -18.04 -10.96 -16.96
N ILE A 276 -16.79 -11.26 -16.66
CA ILE A 276 -15.93 -10.38 -15.87
C ILE A 276 -14.84 -9.83 -16.79
N ILE A 277 -14.63 -8.51 -16.75
CA ILE A 277 -13.56 -7.83 -17.49
C ILE A 277 -12.74 -7.00 -16.49
N ILE A 278 -11.43 -7.16 -16.45
CA ILE A 278 -10.54 -6.29 -15.69
C ILE A 278 -10.11 -5.13 -16.62
N ALA A 279 -10.47 -3.90 -16.27
CA ALA A 279 -10.11 -2.71 -17.04
C ALA A 279 -8.58 -2.49 -17.04
N PRO A 280 -8.01 -1.83 -18.07
CA PRO A 280 -6.58 -1.52 -18.06
C PRO A 280 -6.18 -0.58 -16.91
N GLN A 281 -4.98 -0.70 -16.37
CA GLN A 281 -4.47 0.23 -15.34
C GLN A 281 -4.42 1.68 -15.84
N MET A 282 -4.54 2.65 -14.91
CA MET A 282 -4.56 4.08 -15.26
C MET A 282 -3.24 4.55 -15.89
N GLY A 283 -2.12 3.92 -15.54
CA GLY A 283 -0.79 4.29 -16.04
C GLY A 283 -0.58 4.08 -17.53
N ASN A 284 -1.49 3.35 -18.20
CA ASN A 284 -1.49 3.22 -19.65
C ASN A 284 -1.92 4.52 -20.36
N PHE A 285 -2.55 5.46 -19.65
CA PHE A 285 -3.13 6.67 -20.20
C PHE A 285 -2.29 7.90 -19.83
N GLN A 286 -2.06 8.78 -20.80
CA GLN A 286 -1.23 9.97 -20.63
C GLN A 286 -1.67 10.89 -19.48
N PRO A 287 -2.98 11.12 -19.22
CA PRO A 287 -3.41 12.03 -18.17
C PRO A 287 -2.81 11.70 -16.80
N LEU A 288 -2.60 10.42 -16.46
CA LEU A 288 -2.00 10.09 -15.17
C LEU A 288 -0.60 10.70 -15.01
N ARG A 289 0.24 10.60 -16.05
CA ARG A 289 1.56 11.24 -16.05
C ARG A 289 1.45 12.75 -16.02
N GLN A 290 0.48 13.33 -16.73
CA GLN A 290 0.22 14.77 -16.72
C GLN A 290 -0.06 15.31 -15.31
N ALA A 291 -0.75 14.54 -14.45
CA ALA A 291 -1.02 14.93 -13.07
C ALA A 291 0.27 15.22 -12.29
N PHE A 292 1.27 14.33 -12.39
CA PHE A 292 2.57 14.50 -11.73
C PHE A 292 3.45 15.53 -12.43
N LEU A 293 3.39 15.61 -13.75
CA LEU A 293 4.15 16.60 -14.52
C LEU A 293 3.71 18.03 -14.18
N GLU A 294 2.41 18.33 -14.15
CA GLU A 294 1.93 19.67 -13.75
C GLU A 294 2.29 19.99 -12.29
N MET A 295 2.20 19.02 -11.39
CA MET A 295 2.58 19.22 -9.99
C MET A 295 4.09 19.43 -9.81
N LEU A 296 4.92 18.80 -10.64
CA LEU A 296 6.36 19.02 -10.66
C LEU A 296 6.70 20.37 -11.31
N GLU A 297 6.04 20.74 -12.40
CA GLU A 297 6.21 22.04 -13.07
C GLU A 297 5.97 23.20 -12.08
N ASP A 298 4.82 23.18 -11.39
CA ASP A 298 4.49 24.12 -10.31
C ASP A 298 5.60 24.21 -9.24
N ARG A 299 6.25 23.09 -8.92
CA ARG A 299 7.36 23.06 -7.97
C ARG A 299 8.62 23.68 -8.57
N LEU A 300 8.98 23.30 -9.78
CA LEU A 300 10.19 23.75 -10.46
C LEU A 300 10.14 25.25 -10.75
N ASP A 301 8.96 25.81 -10.99
CA ASP A 301 8.74 27.25 -11.16
C ASP A 301 9.10 28.07 -9.90
N THR A 302 9.17 27.42 -8.74
CA THR A 302 9.63 28.06 -7.49
C THR A 302 11.15 27.97 -7.27
N VAL A 303 11.87 27.23 -8.12
CA VAL A 303 13.31 27.02 -8.00
C VAL A 303 14.05 28.13 -8.76
N PRO A 304 14.98 28.87 -8.12
CA PRO A 304 15.72 29.94 -8.80
C PRO A 304 16.51 29.45 -10.01
N GLU A 305 16.57 30.26 -11.07
CA GLU A 305 17.49 30.04 -12.19
C GLU A 305 18.94 29.88 -11.67
N GLY A 306 19.73 29.05 -12.34
CA GLY A 306 21.10 28.72 -11.95
C GLY A 306 21.23 27.71 -10.80
N SER A 307 20.14 27.34 -10.12
CA SER A 307 20.16 26.25 -9.13
C SER A 307 20.49 24.91 -9.77
N SER A 308 21.02 23.99 -8.99
CA SER A 308 21.19 22.58 -9.35
C SER A 308 20.07 21.72 -8.75
N VAL A 309 19.47 20.85 -9.57
CA VAL A 309 18.25 20.10 -9.21
C VAL A 309 18.41 18.60 -9.47
N THR A 310 18.13 17.77 -8.48
CA THR A 310 17.87 16.34 -8.68
C THR A 310 16.38 16.06 -8.48
N VAL A 311 15.75 15.31 -9.37
CA VAL A 311 14.40 14.78 -9.20
C VAL A 311 14.47 13.27 -8.98
N ALA A 312 13.91 12.80 -7.88
CA ALA A 312 13.77 11.39 -7.55
C ALA A 312 12.33 10.94 -7.84
N VAL A 313 12.15 10.18 -8.92
CA VAL A 313 10.86 9.54 -9.26
C VAL A 313 10.73 8.30 -8.38
N THR A 314 9.89 8.37 -7.35
CA THR A 314 9.83 7.35 -6.31
C THR A 314 8.60 6.45 -6.49
N VAL A 315 8.81 5.16 -6.26
CA VAL A 315 7.75 4.14 -6.16
C VAL A 315 7.79 3.57 -4.74
N HIS A 316 6.68 3.05 -4.24
CA HIS A 316 6.65 2.30 -2.99
C HIS A 316 7.70 1.18 -3.06
N GLY A 317 7.70 0.40 -4.14
CA GLY A 317 8.73 -0.60 -4.40
C GLY A 317 8.40 -1.99 -3.87
N MET A 318 9.21 -2.97 -4.25
CA MET A 318 9.10 -4.38 -3.89
C MET A 318 10.48 -5.03 -4.03
N PRO A 319 10.75 -6.15 -3.33
CA PRO A 319 11.99 -6.89 -3.53
C PRO A 319 11.88 -7.75 -4.81
N TRP A 320 11.98 -7.11 -5.98
CA TRP A 320 11.70 -7.68 -7.31
C TRP A 320 12.41 -9.01 -7.60
N ASP A 321 13.65 -9.17 -7.12
CA ASP A 321 14.42 -10.42 -7.20
C ASP A 321 13.72 -11.61 -6.53
N ALA A 322 12.94 -11.38 -5.48
CA ALA A 322 12.17 -12.42 -4.78
C ALA A 322 10.78 -12.65 -5.44
N PHE A 323 10.31 -11.70 -6.24
CA PHE A 323 8.98 -11.67 -6.84
C PHE A 323 9.04 -11.45 -8.36
N GLN A 324 9.86 -12.24 -9.06
CA GLN A 324 10.07 -12.12 -10.52
C GLN A 324 8.81 -12.36 -11.37
N TRP A 325 7.76 -12.89 -10.76
CA TRP A 325 6.47 -13.14 -11.37
C TRP A 325 5.49 -11.98 -11.22
N GLU A 326 5.91 -10.92 -10.54
CA GLU A 326 5.06 -9.78 -10.28
C GLU A 326 4.70 -9.04 -11.58
N GLY A 327 3.40 -8.95 -11.86
CA GLY A 327 2.82 -8.33 -13.04
C GLY A 327 3.19 -6.86 -13.15
N TRP A 328 3.43 -6.20 -12.00
CA TRP A 328 4.00 -4.85 -11.95
C TRP A 328 5.25 -4.72 -12.83
N LEU A 329 6.14 -5.72 -12.89
CA LEU A 329 7.36 -5.66 -13.70
C LEU A 329 7.08 -5.51 -15.20
N LYS A 330 6.02 -6.16 -15.71
CA LYS A 330 5.58 -6.02 -17.11
C LYS A 330 4.77 -4.74 -17.33
N LEU A 331 4.02 -4.31 -16.32
CA LEU A 331 3.05 -3.23 -16.41
C LEU A 331 3.64 -1.84 -16.15
N ALA A 332 4.68 -1.72 -15.34
CA ALA A 332 5.29 -0.45 -14.95
C ALA A 332 5.87 0.38 -16.11
N PRO A 333 6.51 -0.19 -17.16
CA PRO A 333 7.18 0.61 -18.18
C PRO A 333 6.27 1.60 -18.92
N ALA A 334 4.98 1.25 -19.10
CA ALA A 334 4.01 2.14 -19.75
C ALA A 334 3.77 3.44 -18.97
N TYR A 335 4.05 3.44 -17.67
CA TYR A 335 3.81 4.54 -16.75
C TYR A 335 5.11 5.12 -16.17
N ARG A 336 5.81 4.34 -15.32
CA ARG A 336 7.00 4.78 -14.59
C ARG A 336 8.12 5.22 -15.51
N ASP A 337 8.46 4.39 -16.50
CA ASP A 337 9.61 4.65 -17.37
C ASP A 337 9.32 5.81 -18.32
N LYS A 338 8.08 5.89 -18.83
CA LYS A 338 7.63 7.05 -19.60
C LYS A 338 7.63 8.33 -18.76
N LEU A 339 7.15 8.29 -17.52
CA LEU A 339 7.15 9.45 -16.63
C LEU A 339 8.58 9.90 -16.29
N TYR A 340 9.49 8.95 -16.08
CA TYR A 340 10.92 9.24 -15.90
C TYR A 340 11.50 10.01 -17.09
N GLU A 341 11.23 9.57 -18.32
CA GLU A 341 11.66 10.28 -19.52
C GLU A 341 10.96 11.64 -19.68
N ASP A 342 9.65 11.72 -19.42
CA ASP A 342 8.89 12.97 -19.47
C ASP A 342 9.45 14.02 -18.48
N VAL A 343 9.88 13.58 -17.28
CA VAL A 343 10.55 14.44 -16.28
C VAL A 343 11.91 14.92 -16.78
N LYS A 344 12.70 14.04 -17.43
CA LYS A 344 13.98 14.45 -18.04
C LYS A 344 13.78 15.52 -19.11
N GLU A 345 12.80 15.35 -19.99
CA GLU A 345 12.47 16.34 -21.01
C GLU A 345 11.96 17.65 -20.41
N MET A 346 11.18 17.59 -19.33
CA MET A 346 10.72 18.78 -18.60
C MET A 346 11.89 19.59 -18.05
N LEU A 347 12.86 18.96 -17.38
CA LEU A 347 13.99 19.67 -16.77
C LEU A 347 14.84 20.43 -17.79
N LYS A 348 14.91 19.99 -19.05
CA LYS A 348 15.64 20.71 -20.12
C LYS A 348 15.07 22.09 -20.44
N LYS A 349 13.81 22.35 -20.07
CA LYS A 349 13.15 23.65 -20.30
C LYS A 349 13.60 24.71 -19.30
N TYR A 350 14.20 24.31 -18.17
CA TYR A 350 14.61 25.20 -17.10
C TYR A 350 16.10 25.57 -17.21
N LYS A 351 16.45 26.80 -16.83
CA LYS A 351 17.83 27.28 -16.78
C LYS A 351 18.53 26.87 -15.49
N PHE A 352 18.57 25.58 -15.19
CA PHE A 352 19.30 25.04 -14.05
C PHE A 352 20.78 24.80 -14.41
N SER A 353 21.69 24.96 -13.45
CA SER A 353 23.13 24.78 -13.68
C SER A 353 23.52 23.31 -13.85
N LYS A 354 22.78 22.40 -13.19
CA LYS A 354 22.96 20.95 -13.24
C LYS A 354 21.61 20.29 -12.96
N THR A 355 21.27 19.26 -13.73
CA THR A 355 20.03 18.49 -13.53
C THR A 355 20.32 16.99 -13.47
N ASN A 356 19.58 16.25 -12.64
CA ASN A 356 19.62 14.80 -12.60
C ASN A 356 18.22 14.23 -12.33
N VAL A 357 17.92 13.07 -12.92
CA VAL A 357 16.67 12.34 -12.67
C VAL A 357 17.02 10.90 -12.36
N VAL A 358 16.50 10.39 -11.25
CA VAL A 358 16.70 9.01 -10.82
C VAL A 358 15.36 8.34 -10.53
N THR A 359 15.33 7.01 -10.65
CA THR A 359 14.23 6.18 -10.14
C THR A 359 14.70 5.49 -8.87
N CYS A 360 13.87 5.48 -7.84
CA CYS A 360 14.19 4.90 -6.55
C CYS A 360 12.94 4.31 -5.85
N GLN A 361 13.17 3.56 -4.78
CA GLN A 361 12.13 2.92 -3.99
C GLN A 361 12.06 3.50 -2.57
N ASP A 362 10.85 3.72 -2.08
CA ASP A 362 10.58 4.17 -0.71
C ASP A 362 10.66 3.00 0.29
N GLU A 363 10.32 1.79 -0.17
CA GLU A 363 10.33 0.53 0.59
C GLU A 363 11.24 -0.52 -0.08
N PHE A 364 11.62 -1.54 0.68
CA PHE A 364 12.38 -2.74 0.26
C PHE A 364 13.78 -2.51 -0.34
N ALA A 365 14.18 -1.28 -0.65
CA ALA A 365 15.56 -0.89 -0.90
C ALA A 365 16.29 -0.59 0.43
N ASP A 366 16.24 -1.54 1.36
CA ASP A 366 16.75 -1.40 2.73
C ASP A 366 17.73 -2.52 3.10
N PRO A 367 18.52 -2.39 4.18
CA PRO A 367 19.51 -3.40 4.55
C PRO A 367 18.97 -4.81 4.83
N ILE A 368 17.66 -4.99 5.01
CA ILE A 368 17.05 -6.30 5.25
C ILE A 368 16.65 -6.96 3.93
N TRP A 369 15.96 -6.23 3.05
CA TRP A 369 15.43 -6.77 1.80
C TRP A 369 16.38 -6.63 0.60
N ASP A 370 17.30 -5.66 0.67
CA ASP A 370 18.33 -5.41 -0.33
C ASP A 370 19.71 -5.15 0.33
N PRO A 371 20.28 -6.14 1.05
CA PRO A 371 21.56 -5.99 1.72
C PRO A 371 22.75 -5.77 0.78
N LYS A 372 22.54 -5.99 -0.54
CA LYS A 372 23.54 -5.77 -1.58
C LYS A 372 23.36 -4.44 -2.31
N GLU A 373 22.41 -3.62 -1.87
CA GLU A 373 22.16 -2.27 -2.39
C GLU A 373 21.89 -2.22 -3.90
N LYS A 374 21.28 -3.28 -4.46
CA LYS A 374 20.93 -3.37 -5.89
C LYS A 374 19.91 -2.31 -6.31
N TYR A 375 18.99 -1.96 -5.44
CA TYR A 375 17.98 -0.95 -5.66
C TYR A 375 18.44 0.37 -5.04
N LEU A 376 18.09 1.49 -5.69
CA LEU A 376 18.28 2.81 -5.11
C LEU A 376 17.12 3.12 -4.17
N SER A 377 17.41 3.34 -2.88
CA SER A 377 16.40 3.86 -1.95
C SER A 377 16.24 5.37 -2.11
N THR A 378 15.05 5.90 -1.83
CA THR A 378 14.79 7.34 -1.87
C THR A 378 15.68 8.10 -0.88
N ASN A 379 15.95 7.52 0.30
CA ASN A 379 16.91 8.09 1.26
C ASN A 379 18.31 8.21 0.65
N ARG A 380 18.80 7.15 -0.01
CA ARG A 380 20.12 7.16 -0.65
C ARG A 380 20.15 8.11 -1.85
N ALA A 381 19.06 8.24 -2.60
CA ALA A 381 18.93 9.25 -3.66
C ALA A 381 19.08 10.68 -3.10
N TYR A 382 18.43 11.01 -1.98
CA TYR A 382 18.58 12.30 -1.32
C TYR A 382 20.00 12.52 -0.80
N TRP A 383 20.60 11.54 -0.13
CA TRP A 383 21.98 11.65 0.35
C TRP A 383 23.00 11.78 -0.78
N ASN A 384 22.78 11.14 -1.92
CA ASN A 384 23.62 11.33 -3.10
C ASN A 384 23.53 12.78 -3.61
N ALA A 385 22.32 13.35 -3.70
CA ALA A 385 22.14 14.75 -4.07
C ALA A 385 22.83 15.72 -3.09
N ILE A 386 22.74 15.44 -1.78
CA ILE A 386 23.41 16.22 -0.73
C ILE A 386 24.93 16.15 -0.89
N LYS A 387 25.50 14.94 -1.02
CA LYS A 387 26.95 14.72 -1.16
C LYS A 387 27.51 15.32 -2.46
N GLU A 388 26.71 15.31 -3.52
CA GLU A 388 27.06 15.92 -4.80
C GLU A 388 26.79 17.43 -4.86
N ASN A 389 26.44 18.06 -3.74
CA ASN A 389 26.23 19.49 -3.64
C ASN A 389 25.13 20.01 -4.58
N TYR A 390 24.02 19.28 -4.76
CA TYR A 390 22.83 19.85 -5.39
C TYR A 390 22.17 20.88 -4.46
N ASP A 391 21.52 21.89 -5.04
CA ASP A 391 20.77 22.87 -4.25
C ASP A 391 19.37 22.35 -3.90
N TYR A 392 18.78 21.53 -4.78
CA TYR A 392 17.46 20.93 -4.58
C TYR A 392 17.45 19.43 -4.88
N ALA A 393 16.78 18.66 -4.02
CA ALA A 393 16.40 17.27 -4.30
C ALA A 393 14.89 17.12 -4.13
N ILE A 394 14.17 16.80 -5.21
CA ILE A 394 12.71 16.78 -5.23
C ILE A 394 12.24 15.34 -5.42
N GLY A 395 11.58 14.76 -4.41
CA GLY A 395 10.89 13.47 -4.50
C GLY A 395 9.51 13.62 -5.12
N LEU A 396 9.22 12.73 -6.07
CA LEU A 396 7.96 12.64 -6.80
C LEU A 396 7.37 11.23 -6.60
N PRO A 397 6.47 11.02 -5.63
CA PRO A 397 5.92 9.71 -5.29
C PRO A 397 4.79 9.29 -6.25
N ILE A 398 5.11 8.48 -7.26
CA ILE A 398 4.23 8.31 -8.43
C ILE A 398 3.15 7.23 -8.28
N GLU A 399 3.12 6.48 -7.18
CA GLU A 399 2.21 5.33 -7.02
C GLU A 399 0.91 5.66 -6.28
N PHE A 400 0.86 6.80 -5.58
CA PHE A 400 -0.31 7.22 -4.81
C PHE A 400 -0.95 8.46 -5.43
N PHE A 401 -2.28 8.55 -5.34
CA PHE A 401 -3.07 9.66 -5.90
C PHE A 401 -3.93 10.38 -4.85
N ALA A 402 -3.79 9.94 -3.61
CA ALA A 402 -4.40 10.48 -2.40
C ALA A 402 -3.41 10.22 -1.26
N GLU A 403 -3.23 11.19 -0.37
CA GLU A 403 -2.30 11.04 0.74
C GLU A 403 -2.82 9.94 1.69
N ASN A 404 -1.93 9.19 2.32
CA ASN A 404 -2.28 8.08 3.22
C ASN A 404 -1.21 7.91 4.30
N SER A 405 -1.26 6.84 5.10
CA SER A 405 -0.25 6.64 6.16
C SER A 405 1.16 6.47 5.61
N ASP A 406 1.31 5.95 4.39
CA ASP A 406 2.62 5.79 3.76
C ASP A 406 3.21 7.14 3.42
N THR A 407 2.51 7.89 2.58
CA THR A 407 3.01 9.18 2.05
C THR A 407 3.16 10.24 3.13
N LEU A 408 2.30 10.23 4.16
CA LEU A 408 2.37 11.17 5.27
C LEU A 408 3.46 10.79 6.27
N MET A 409 3.57 9.51 6.63
CA MET A 409 4.32 9.08 7.82
C MET A 409 5.36 8.00 7.54
N HIS A 410 4.95 6.85 7.01
CA HIS A 410 5.84 5.68 6.93
C HIS A 410 6.98 5.88 5.94
N HIS A 411 6.72 6.47 4.77
CA HIS A 411 7.77 6.87 3.83
C HIS A 411 8.70 7.90 4.44
N ALA A 412 8.19 8.85 5.21
CA ALA A 412 9.02 9.86 5.87
C ALA A 412 10.05 9.21 6.82
N MET A 413 9.65 8.16 7.55
CA MET A 413 10.57 7.41 8.44
C MET A 413 11.78 6.85 7.69
N LYS A 414 11.57 6.38 6.46
CA LYS A 414 12.63 5.78 5.64
C LYS A 414 13.40 6.83 4.86
N CYS A 415 12.69 7.71 4.16
CA CYS A 415 13.26 8.72 3.27
C CYS A 415 14.14 9.73 4.01
N TYR A 416 13.81 10.05 5.26
CA TYR A 416 14.53 11.07 6.05
C TYR A 416 15.30 10.50 7.23
N GLN A 417 15.56 9.18 7.24
CA GLN A 417 16.43 8.61 8.26
C GLN A 417 17.78 9.33 8.28
N ASN A 418 18.20 9.74 9.48
CA ASN A 418 19.43 10.48 9.77
C ASN A 418 19.47 11.94 9.27
N PHE A 419 18.32 12.53 8.92
CA PHE A 419 18.24 13.97 8.65
C PHE A 419 18.12 14.76 9.96
N ASP A 420 18.85 15.88 10.06
CA ASP A 420 18.88 16.69 11.30
C ASP A 420 17.52 17.28 11.66
N GLN A 421 16.68 17.54 10.66
CA GLN A 421 15.36 18.16 10.83
C GLN A 421 14.21 17.16 10.96
N TYR A 422 14.47 15.86 10.81
CA TYR A 422 13.42 14.85 10.87
C TYR A 422 13.25 14.29 12.28
N ASP A 423 12.04 14.45 12.80
CA ASP A 423 11.59 13.87 14.05
C ASP A 423 10.32 13.06 13.77
N ILE A 424 10.35 11.79 14.14
CA ILE A 424 9.24 10.84 13.95
C ILE A 424 8.05 11.15 14.87
N GLU A 425 8.32 11.73 16.03
CA GLU A 425 7.31 12.07 17.05
C GLU A 425 6.64 13.42 16.77
N LYS A 426 7.17 14.20 15.81
CA LYS A 426 6.60 15.49 15.45
C LYS A 426 5.30 15.31 14.64
N PRO A 427 4.15 15.80 15.14
CA PRO A 427 2.89 15.66 14.44
C PRO A 427 2.88 16.41 13.11
N ILE A 428 2.26 15.78 12.11
CA ILE A 428 1.96 16.40 10.83
C ILE A 428 0.75 17.33 10.99
N ASP A 429 0.79 18.47 10.30
CA ASP A 429 -0.34 19.38 10.17
C ASP A 429 -0.76 19.45 8.70
N TYR A 430 -1.88 18.80 8.38
CA TYR A 430 -2.39 18.73 7.01
C TYR A 430 -3.91 18.93 6.99
N PRO A 431 -4.38 20.19 7.17
CA PRO A 431 -5.80 20.50 7.31
C PRO A 431 -6.55 20.64 5.97
N ASP A 432 -5.84 20.89 4.86
CA ASP A 432 -6.42 21.07 3.54
C ASP A 432 -5.96 19.96 2.58
N TRP A 433 -6.84 18.98 2.38
CA TRP A 433 -6.58 17.83 1.53
C TRP A 433 -6.71 18.12 0.03
N SER A 434 -7.06 19.35 -0.35
CA SER A 434 -7.08 19.80 -1.74
C SER A 434 -5.72 20.31 -2.23
N VAL A 435 -4.71 20.38 -1.37
CA VAL A 435 -3.35 20.80 -1.72
C VAL A 435 -2.38 19.64 -1.48
N PRO A 436 -1.46 19.30 -2.39
CA PRO A 436 -0.49 18.24 -2.15
C PRO A 436 0.28 18.42 -0.84
N TYR A 437 0.43 17.35 -0.06
CA TYR A 437 1.22 17.43 1.17
C TYR A 437 2.70 17.51 0.81
N SER A 438 3.31 18.67 1.08
CA SER A 438 4.74 18.85 0.86
C SER A 438 5.51 18.86 2.18
N ARG A 439 6.61 18.11 2.20
CA ARG A 439 7.57 18.14 3.29
C ARG A 439 8.88 18.69 2.78
N ILE A 440 9.41 19.70 3.47
CA ILE A 440 10.64 20.38 3.11
C ILE A 440 11.62 20.21 4.26
N MET A 441 12.81 19.71 3.94
CA MET A 441 13.93 19.58 4.86
C MET A 441 15.16 20.28 4.28
N VAL A 442 16.05 20.75 5.13
CA VAL A 442 17.37 21.28 4.73
C VAL A 442 18.45 20.43 5.37
N GLN A 443 19.36 19.91 4.55
CA GLN A 443 20.53 19.16 4.99
C GLN A 443 21.78 19.72 4.30
N GLY A 444 22.69 20.30 5.08
CA GLY A 444 23.77 21.12 4.52
C GLY A 444 23.19 22.29 3.70
N LYS A 445 23.61 22.42 2.44
CA LYS A 445 23.05 23.43 1.52
C LYS A 445 21.85 22.94 0.70
N THR A 446 21.55 21.65 0.74
CA THR A 446 20.53 21.04 -0.12
C THR A 446 19.16 21.13 0.52
N LYS A 447 18.20 21.68 -0.21
CA LYS A 447 16.78 21.66 0.14
C LYS A 447 16.13 20.40 -0.44
N VAL A 448 15.73 19.48 0.44
CA VAL A 448 15.05 18.24 0.07
C VAL A 448 13.54 18.45 0.19
N ILE A 449 12.81 18.14 -0.87
CA ILE A 449 11.36 18.39 -0.99
C ILE A 449 10.67 17.08 -1.36
N TYR A 450 9.77 16.59 -0.52
CA TYR A 450 8.77 15.63 -0.95
C TYR A 450 7.59 16.41 -1.53
N ASN A 451 7.24 16.13 -2.79
CA ASN A 451 6.28 16.94 -3.53
C ASN A 451 4.81 16.53 -3.32
N GLY A 452 4.56 15.46 -2.56
CA GLY A 452 3.21 14.95 -2.30
C GLY A 452 2.60 14.24 -3.49
N VAL A 453 1.29 14.04 -3.45
CA VAL A 453 0.50 13.34 -4.48
C VAL A 453 -0.49 14.30 -5.19
N PRO A 454 -0.99 13.97 -6.40
CA PRO A 454 -1.76 14.90 -7.24
C PRO A 454 -3.23 15.08 -6.80
N VAL A 455 -3.44 15.78 -5.70
CA VAL A 455 -4.77 16.18 -5.19
C VAL A 455 -5.23 17.56 -5.72
N GLY A 456 -6.48 17.93 -5.45
CA GLY A 456 -7.07 19.22 -5.83
C GLY A 456 -7.01 19.50 -7.33
N LYS A 457 -6.31 20.59 -7.73
CA LYS A 457 -6.28 21.02 -9.14
C LYS A 457 -5.67 19.99 -10.09
N TYR A 458 -4.83 19.07 -9.59
CA TYR A 458 -4.19 18.01 -10.38
C TYR A 458 -5.07 16.76 -10.50
N GLN A 459 -6.00 16.56 -9.56
CA GLN A 459 -6.82 15.34 -9.46
C GLN A 459 -7.72 15.14 -10.69
N LYS A 460 -8.05 16.21 -11.42
CA LYS A 460 -8.77 16.16 -12.71
C LYS A 460 -8.11 15.20 -13.71
N HIS A 461 -6.78 15.10 -13.70
CA HIS A 461 -6.03 14.25 -14.60
C HIS A 461 -6.04 12.78 -14.17
N VAL A 462 -6.05 12.52 -12.86
CA VAL A 462 -6.21 11.17 -12.32
C VAL A 462 -7.61 10.64 -12.61
N ILE A 463 -8.64 11.47 -12.40
CA ILE A 463 -10.03 11.19 -12.78
C ILE A 463 -10.12 10.85 -14.27
N GLU A 464 -9.47 11.66 -15.12
CA GLU A 464 -9.47 11.43 -16.56
C GLU A 464 -8.76 10.13 -16.95
N ALA A 465 -7.66 9.76 -16.28
CA ALA A 465 -6.98 8.49 -16.53
C ALA A 465 -7.85 7.28 -16.17
N LEU A 466 -8.55 7.32 -15.03
CA LEU A 466 -9.50 6.26 -14.64
C LEU A 466 -10.69 6.21 -15.60
N HIS A 467 -11.21 7.37 -16.01
CA HIS A 467 -12.25 7.44 -17.03
C HIS A 467 -11.80 6.79 -18.35
N GLN A 468 -10.61 7.11 -18.86
CA GLN A 468 -10.10 6.52 -20.10
C GLN A 468 -9.85 5.02 -19.99
N SER A 469 -9.40 4.54 -18.83
CA SER A 469 -9.33 3.12 -18.53
C SER A 469 -10.68 2.43 -18.70
N LEU A 470 -11.71 2.93 -18.04
CA LEU A 470 -13.07 2.37 -18.12
C LEU A 470 -13.66 2.52 -19.53
N ASP A 471 -13.50 3.69 -20.16
CA ASP A 471 -14.04 3.98 -21.49
C ASP A 471 -13.38 3.13 -22.59
N SER A 472 -12.11 2.75 -22.43
CA SER A 472 -11.42 1.85 -23.36
C SER A 472 -12.04 0.45 -23.45
N VAL A 473 -12.80 0.06 -22.43
CA VAL A 473 -13.61 -1.18 -22.41
C VAL A 473 -15.04 -0.86 -22.83
N MET A 474 -15.67 0.16 -22.25
CA MET A 474 -17.06 0.53 -22.52
C MET A 474 -17.32 0.88 -23.99
N SER A 475 -16.37 1.52 -24.65
CA SER A 475 -16.46 1.89 -26.08
C SER A 475 -16.50 0.70 -27.04
N LYS A 476 -16.19 -0.51 -26.56
CA LYS A 476 -16.30 -1.76 -27.31
C LYS A 476 -17.69 -2.39 -27.22
N ARG A 477 -18.58 -1.86 -26.35
CA ARG A 477 -19.97 -2.34 -26.23
C ARG A 477 -20.66 -2.16 -27.58
N LYS A 478 -21.23 -3.24 -28.10
CA LYS A 478 -21.99 -3.25 -29.36
C LYS A 478 -23.41 -2.76 -29.15
#